data_AF-A0A6J8AEQ6-F1
#
_entry.id   AF-A0A6J8AEQ6-F1
#
_cell.length_a   1.000
_cell.length_b   1.000
_cell.length_c   1.000
_cell.angle_alpha   90.00
_cell.angle_beta   90.00
_cell.angle_gamma   90.00
#
_symmetry.space_group_name_H-M   'P 1'
#
loop_
_entity.id
_entity.type
_entity.pdbx_description
1 polymer ?
#
loop_
_entity_poly.entity_id
_entity_poly.type
_entity_poly.pdbx_seq_one_letter_code
_entity_poly.pdbx_strand_id
1 'polypeptide(L)'
;MTTQFKSRSDRFLTPSVRNRLFQTLPKNGFDLSALNIQRGRDHGIPAYNSWRKFCGLQPAKHFGTNILGLTDHDPLSAKALKSVYRKPDDIDLFAGGLTEKIAPGALVGPTFRCLIGFQFKLFKTGDRFFYENNFFPTGFTAAQLQEIKKQTLSALYCRTMAVNTMPESAFDSPLTGKQRKPCTMFPGLDLKPWVKVYNPYRGKK
;
A
#
# COMPACT_ATOMS: atom_id res chain seq x y z
N MET A 1 9.76 -14.37 5.21
CA MET A 1 8.88 -13.17 5.26
C MET A 1 7.51 -13.47 5.86
N THR A 2 6.83 -14.59 5.54
CA THR A 2 5.48 -14.92 6.06
C THR A 2 5.44 -15.47 7.50
N THR A 3 6.54 -15.34 8.25
CA THR A 3 6.70 -15.85 9.62
C THR A 3 7.08 -14.75 10.62
N GLN A 4 7.43 -13.57 10.12
CA GLN A 4 7.81 -12.43 10.95
C GLN A 4 6.65 -11.45 11.07
N PHE A 5 6.62 -10.74 12.18
CA PHE A 5 5.61 -9.71 12.42
C PHE A 5 5.98 -8.44 11.68
N LYS A 6 4.99 -7.82 11.02
CA LYS A 6 5.12 -6.44 10.59
C LYS A 6 5.11 -5.52 11.82
N SER A 7 5.77 -4.37 11.72
CA SER A 7 5.59 -3.30 12.70
C SER A 7 4.11 -2.86 12.76
N ARG A 8 3.72 -2.30 13.90
CA ARG A 8 2.39 -1.73 14.09
C ARG A 8 2.18 -0.61 13.08
N SER A 9 0.94 -0.48 12.61
CA SER A 9 0.53 0.66 11.80
C SER A 9 0.20 1.78 12.77
N ASP A 10 1.21 2.55 13.14
CA ASP A 10 1.11 3.71 14.02
C ASP A 10 1.96 4.85 13.46
N ARG A 11 1.94 5.99 14.16
CA ARG A 11 2.63 7.21 13.72
C ARG A 11 4.15 7.18 13.91
N PHE A 12 4.72 6.10 14.47
CA PHE A 12 6.12 6.03 14.83
C PHE A 12 6.92 5.25 13.79
N LEU A 13 8.14 5.72 13.54
CA LEU A 13 9.12 5.02 12.71
C LEU A 13 10.19 4.39 13.60
N THR A 14 10.65 3.20 13.22
CA THR A 14 11.69 2.48 13.97
C THR A 14 13.02 3.25 13.90
N PRO A 15 13.86 3.18 14.95
CA PRO A 15 15.16 3.86 14.97
C PRO A 15 16.07 3.49 13.79
N SER A 16 15.90 2.30 13.21
CA SER A 16 16.68 1.84 12.07
C SER A 16 16.46 2.68 10.81
N VAL A 17 15.26 3.22 10.59
CA VAL A 17 14.99 4.13 9.46
C VAL A 17 14.93 5.60 9.88
N ARG A 18 14.64 5.88 11.16
CA ARG A 18 14.58 7.24 11.69
C ARG A 18 15.94 7.84 12.04
N ASN A 19 16.90 7.07 12.54
CA ASN A 19 18.20 7.62 12.98
C ASN A 19 19.40 6.96 12.28
N ARG A 20 19.18 5.80 11.65
CA ARG A 20 20.26 4.92 11.17
C ARG A 20 20.06 4.47 9.72
N LEU A 21 19.29 5.21 8.93
CA LEU A 21 19.06 4.85 7.53
C LEU A 21 20.41 4.84 6.79
N PHE A 22 20.75 3.71 6.16
CA PHE A 22 22.02 3.46 5.45
C PHE A 22 23.29 3.72 6.27
N GLN A 23 23.20 3.62 7.61
CA GLN A 23 24.38 3.75 8.45
C GLN A 23 25.41 2.66 8.13
N THR A 24 26.63 3.08 7.83
CA THR A 24 27.80 2.21 7.65
C THR A 24 28.94 2.83 8.43
N LEU A 25 29.65 2.07 9.26
CA LEU A 25 30.78 2.65 9.97
C LEU A 25 31.88 3.03 8.96
N PRO A 26 32.48 4.24 9.03
CA PRO A 26 32.36 5.26 10.10
C PRO A 26 31.31 6.37 9.88
N LYS A 27 30.47 6.28 8.84
CA LYS A 27 29.46 7.29 8.48
C LYS A 27 28.23 7.23 9.39
N ASN A 28 27.70 8.41 9.73
CA ASN A 28 26.42 8.54 10.41
C ASN A 28 25.26 8.14 9.49
N GLY A 29 24.16 7.66 10.08
CA GLY A 29 22.95 7.34 9.33
C GLY A 29 22.09 8.57 9.06
N PHE A 30 21.10 8.40 8.18
CA PHE A 30 20.11 9.42 7.86
C PHE A 30 18.77 9.19 8.59
N ASP A 31 17.92 10.21 8.59
CA ASP A 31 16.52 10.14 9.05
C ASP A 31 15.58 10.10 7.84
N LEU A 32 14.97 8.94 7.59
CA LEU A 32 14.02 8.77 6.49
C LEU A 32 12.78 9.65 6.63
N SER A 33 12.31 9.88 7.86
CA SER A 33 11.13 10.71 8.10
C SER A 33 11.41 12.18 7.83
N ALA A 34 12.58 12.67 8.24
CA ALA A 34 13.04 14.02 7.91
C ALA A 34 13.26 14.17 6.39
N LEU A 35 13.86 13.17 5.74
CA LEU A 35 14.02 13.15 4.28
C LEU A 35 12.68 13.17 3.54
N ASN A 36 11.66 12.44 4.01
CA ASN A 36 10.33 12.45 3.41
C ASN A 36 9.65 13.83 3.51
N ILE A 37 9.77 14.49 4.66
CA ILE A 37 9.26 15.86 4.85
C ILE A 37 9.99 16.82 3.90
N GLN A 38 11.32 16.76 3.87
CA GLN A 38 12.13 17.62 3.01
C GLN A 38 11.85 17.36 1.53
N ARG A 39 11.66 16.11 1.12
CA ARG A 39 11.29 15.72 -0.24
C ARG A 39 9.92 16.26 -0.64
N GLY A 40 8.96 16.25 0.29
CA GLY A 40 7.64 16.85 0.06
C GLY A 40 7.75 18.34 -0.26
N ARG A 41 8.60 19.07 0.48
CA ARG A 41 8.84 20.50 0.25
C ARG A 41 9.60 20.77 -1.05
N ASP A 42 10.63 19.97 -1.32
CA ASP A 42 11.41 19.99 -2.56
C ASP A 42 10.52 19.81 -3.80
N HIS A 43 9.55 18.89 -3.72
CA HIS A 43 8.58 18.64 -4.79
C HIS A 43 7.41 19.64 -4.82
N GLY A 44 7.41 20.66 -3.95
CA GLY A 44 6.33 21.64 -3.87
C GLY A 44 4.96 21.03 -3.52
N ILE A 45 4.93 19.92 -2.78
CA ILE A 45 3.68 19.25 -2.39
C ILE A 45 2.85 20.21 -1.51
N PRO A 46 1.58 20.49 -1.86
CA PRO A 46 0.72 21.33 -1.05
C PRO A 46 0.58 20.80 0.39
N ALA A 47 0.35 21.72 1.32
CA ALA A 47 0.13 21.39 2.72
C ALA A 47 -1.08 20.48 2.94
N TYR A 48 -1.08 19.82 4.09
CA TYR A 48 -2.05 18.82 4.52
C TYR A 48 -3.52 19.23 4.32
N ASN A 49 -3.90 20.46 4.68
CA ASN A 49 -5.28 20.94 4.53
C ASN A 49 -5.75 21.01 3.05
N SER A 50 -4.85 21.22 2.10
CA SER A 50 -5.19 21.20 0.66
C SER A 50 -5.64 19.80 0.24
N TRP A 51 -4.96 18.78 0.75
CA TRP A 51 -5.30 17.37 0.48
C TRP A 51 -6.53 16.91 1.24
N ARG A 52 -6.78 17.43 2.45
CA ARG A 52 -8.06 17.24 3.13
C ARG A 52 -9.22 17.74 2.25
N LYS A 53 -9.13 18.97 1.73
CA LYS A 53 -10.14 19.53 0.80
C LYS A 53 -10.34 18.65 -0.43
N PHE A 54 -9.24 18.24 -1.09
CA PHE A 54 -9.29 17.35 -2.24
C PHE A 54 -10.06 16.06 -1.93
N CYS A 55 -9.85 15.50 -0.74
CA CYS A 55 -10.52 14.30 -0.26
C CYS A 55 -11.92 14.53 0.32
N GLY A 56 -12.49 15.73 0.21
CA GLY A 56 -13.80 16.07 0.79
C GLY A 56 -13.82 16.13 2.32
N LEU A 57 -12.65 16.14 2.96
CA LEU A 57 -12.51 16.27 4.42
C LEU A 57 -12.47 17.76 4.81
N GLN A 58 -13.04 18.07 5.96
CA GLN A 58 -13.03 19.44 6.49
C GLN A 58 -11.60 19.87 6.85
N PRO A 59 -11.09 21.01 6.35
CA PRO A 59 -9.79 21.55 6.74
C PRO A 59 -9.75 21.86 8.24
N ALA A 60 -8.63 21.56 8.88
CA ALA A 60 -8.42 21.90 10.28
C ALA A 60 -8.10 23.40 10.41
N LYS A 61 -8.85 24.13 11.24
CA LYS A 61 -8.64 25.55 11.53
C LYS A 61 -7.77 25.78 12.77
N HIS A 62 -7.66 24.78 13.64
CA HIS A 62 -6.79 24.78 14.82
C HIS A 62 -6.31 23.36 15.15
N PHE A 63 -5.32 23.25 16.03
CA PHE A 63 -4.73 21.98 16.47
C PHE A 63 -5.55 21.21 17.52
N GLY A 64 -6.79 21.62 17.78
CA GLY A 64 -7.69 20.88 18.69
C GLY A 64 -8.28 19.67 17.97
N THR A 65 -8.74 18.65 18.69
CA THR A 65 -9.38 17.45 18.07
C THR A 65 -10.91 17.54 18.04
N ASN A 66 -11.46 18.71 18.41
CA ASN A 66 -12.89 19.03 18.38
C ASN A 66 -13.31 19.65 17.02
N ILE A 67 -14.56 20.09 16.94
CA ILE A 67 -15.20 20.67 15.74
C ILE A 67 -14.26 21.66 15.04
N LEU A 68 -14.10 21.49 13.72
CA LEU A 68 -13.21 22.29 12.85
C LEU A 68 -11.71 22.19 13.15
N GLY A 69 -11.28 21.28 14.02
CA GLY A 69 -9.87 21.00 14.29
C GLY A 69 -9.32 19.79 13.53
N LEU A 70 -8.25 19.21 14.07
CA LEU A 70 -7.67 17.93 13.67
C LEU A 70 -8.52 16.76 14.21
N THR A 71 -9.78 16.66 13.75
CA THR A 71 -10.77 15.67 14.23
C THR A 71 -10.35 14.21 13.99
N ASP A 72 -9.51 14.00 12.98
CA ASP A 72 -8.98 12.69 12.61
C ASP A 72 -7.71 12.33 13.39
N HIS A 73 -7.25 13.16 14.31
CA HIS A 73 -6.08 12.88 15.15
C HIS A 73 -6.49 12.52 16.58
N ASP A 74 -5.60 11.82 17.29
CA ASP A 74 -5.66 11.74 18.75
C ASP A 74 -5.04 13.00 19.40
N PRO A 75 -5.38 13.33 20.66
CA PRO A 75 -4.88 14.54 21.31
C PRO A 75 -3.36 14.66 21.39
N LEU A 76 -2.63 13.53 21.52
CA LEU A 76 -1.17 13.54 21.61
C LEU A 76 -0.54 13.83 20.25
N SER A 77 -1.13 13.30 19.17
CA SER A 77 -0.73 13.62 17.80
C SER A 77 -0.99 15.08 17.45
N ALA A 78 -2.17 15.59 17.78
CA ALA A 78 -2.51 16.98 17.54
C ALA A 78 -1.60 17.95 18.33
N LYS A 79 -1.28 17.61 19.58
CA LYS A 79 -0.31 18.36 20.41
C LYS A 79 1.10 18.34 19.81
N ALA A 80 1.56 17.20 19.30
CA ALA A 80 2.88 17.09 18.67
C ALA A 80 2.98 17.90 17.37
N LEU A 81 1.91 17.97 16.58
CA LEU A 81 1.86 18.87 15.42
C LEU A 81 1.90 20.34 15.85
N LYS A 82 1.13 20.71 16.88
CA LYS A 82 1.11 22.07 17.43
C LYS A 82 2.48 22.55 17.91
N SER A 83 3.32 21.66 18.43
CA SER A 83 4.65 22.04 18.92
C SER A 83 5.66 22.37 17.82
N VAL A 84 5.35 22.03 16.56
CA VAL A 84 6.28 22.21 15.43
C VAL A 84 5.75 23.20 14.39
N TYR A 85 4.45 23.16 14.10
CA TYR A 85 3.83 24.01 13.08
C TYR A 85 3.14 25.21 13.70
N ARG A 86 3.23 26.37 13.02
CA ARG A 86 2.60 27.62 13.47
C ARG A 86 1.08 27.58 13.29
N LYS A 87 0.62 27.05 12.16
CA LYS A 87 -0.81 26.87 11.84
C LYS A 87 -1.07 25.50 11.21
N PRO A 88 -2.30 24.95 11.27
CA PRO A 88 -2.62 23.69 10.60
C PRO A 88 -2.40 23.72 9.07
N ASP A 89 -2.52 24.89 8.45
CA ASP A 89 -2.24 25.09 7.03
C ASP A 89 -0.75 24.97 6.67
N ASP A 90 0.16 24.93 7.65
CA ASP A 90 1.59 24.73 7.43
C ASP A 90 2.00 23.25 7.54
N ILE A 91 1.10 22.35 7.94
CA ILE A 91 1.43 20.95 8.19
C ILE A 91 1.83 20.27 6.88
N ASP A 92 3.04 19.73 6.81
CA ASP A 92 3.48 18.90 5.68
C ASP A 92 2.56 17.66 5.54
N LEU A 93 2.17 17.32 4.30
CA LEU A 93 1.25 16.19 4.04
C LEU A 93 1.71 14.90 4.72
N PHE A 94 3.01 14.58 4.66
CA PHE A 94 3.56 13.37 5.27
C PHE A 94 3.30 13.32 6.78
N ALA A 95 3.59 14.41 7.50
CA ALA A 95 3.37 14.48 8.93
C ALA A 95 1.88 14.46 9.30
N GLY A 96 1.06 15.23 8.58
CA GLY A 96 -0.38 15.30 8.80
C GLY A 96 -1.08 13.95 8.60
N GLY A 97 -0.85 13.31 7.45
CA GLY A 97 -1.48 12.04 7.10
C GLY A 97 -0.98 10.84 7.91
N LEU A 98 0.31 10.80 8.29
CA LEU A 98 0.87 9.71 9.09
C LEU A 98 0.33 9.69 10.53
N THR A 99 -0.06 10.86 11.04
CA THR A 99 -0.52 11.02 12.43
C THR A 99 -2.03 10.92 12.61
N GLU A 100 -2.78 10.72 11.52
CA GLU A 100 -4.21 10.44 11.58
C GLU A 100 -4.51 9.09 12.24
N LYS A 101 -5.65 9.00 12.91
CA LYS A 101 -6.22 7.76 13.45
C LYS A 101 -6.56 6.80 12.32
N ILE A 102 -6.26 5.54 12.55
CA ILE A 102 -6.50 4.47 11.59
C ILE A 102 -7.80 3.76 11.97
N ALA A 103 -8.75 3.70 11.03
CA ALA A 103 -10.02 3.00 11.23
C ALA A 103 -9.81 1.47 11.33
N PRO A 104 -10.72 0.72 11.99
CA PRO A 104 -10.66 -0.74 12.03
C PRO A 104 -10.53 -1.34 10.62
N GLY A 105 -9.57 -2.26 10.44
CA GLY A 105 -9.27 -2.90 9.16
C GLY A 105 -8.47 -2.04 8.16
N ALA A 106 -8.19 -0.77 8.46
CA ALA A 106 -7.33 0.08 7.64
C ALA A 106 -5.86 0.03 8.11
N LEU A 107 -4.95 0.55 7.28
CA LEU A 107 -3.52 0.69 7.59
C LEU A 107 -3.05 2.14 7.63
N VAL A 108 -3.90 3.07 7.18
CA VAL A 108 -3.62 4.51 7.06
C VAL A 108 -4.86 5.30 7.45
N GLY A 109 -4.66 6.56 7.82
CA GLY A 109 -5.75 7.50 8.11
C GLY A 109 -6.55 7.90 6.87
N PRO A 110 -7.68 8.63 7.05
CA PRO A 110 -8.61 8.99 5.99
C PRO A 110 -7.98 9.74 4.81
N THR A 111 -7.03 10.66 5.04
CA THR A 111 -6.40 11.42 3.94
C THR A 111 -5.59 10.49 3.05
N PHE A 112 -4.68 9.70 3.63
CA PHE A 112 -3.89 8.76 2.83
C PHE A 112 -4.73 7.62 2.25
N ARG A 113 -5.80 7.18 2.92
CA ARG A 113 -6.75 6.23 2.35
C ARG A 113 -7.37 6.75 1.06
N CYS A 114 -7.82 8.01 1.07
CA CYS A 114 -8.36 8.70 -0.10
C CYS A 114 -7.31 8.80 -1.22
N LEU A 115 -6.13 9.35 -0.94
CA LEU A 115 -5.10 9.58 -1.96
C LEU A 115 -4.58 8.29 -2.58
N ILE A 116 -4.29 7.28 -1.75
CA ILE A 116 -3.83 5.96 -2.21
C ILE A 116 -4.94 5.30 -3.03
N GLY A 117 -6.19 5.30 -2.53
CA GLY A 117 -7.33 4.71 -3.23
C GLY A 117 -7.63 5.39 -4.57
N PHE A 118 -7.55 6.72 -4.62
CA PHE A 118 -7.68 7.50 -5.84
C PHE A 118 -6.62 7.10 -6.86
N GLN A 119 -5.35 7.05 -6.46
CA GLN A 119 -4.25 6.69 -7.36
C GLN A 119 -4.36 5.24 -7.86
N PHE A 120 -4.66 4.27 -6.99
CA PHE A 120 -4.87 2.87 -7.40
C PHE A 120 -6.06 2.71 -8.33
N LYS A 121 -7.15 3.47 -8.13
CA LYS A 121 -8.28 3.51 -9.06
C LYS A 121 -7.82 3.97 -10.44
N LEU A 122 -7.07 5.07 -10.52
CA LEU A 122 -6.56 5.59 -11.79
C LEU A 122 -5.63 4.58 -12.49
N PHE A 123 -4.73 3.92 -11.76
CA PHE A 123 -3.89 2.87 -12.34
C PHE A 123 -4.71 1.70 -12.90
N LYS A 124 -5.75 1.27 -12.18
CA LYS A 124 -6.62 0.18 -12.65
C LYS A 124 -7.45 0.58 -13.87
N THR A 125 -8.13 1.72 -13.82
CA THR A 125 -9.08 2.12 -14.88
C THR A 125 -8.42 2.77 -16.07
N GLY A 126 -7.25 3.38 -15.90
CA GLY A 126 -6.49 4.05 -16.94
C GLY A 126 -5.54 3.14 -17.72
N ASP A 127 -5.27 1.94 -17.22
CA ASP A 127 -4.41 0.97 -17.91
C ASP A 127 -5.23 0.13 -18.89
N ARG A 128 -4.98 0.35 -20.19
CA ARG A 128 -5.58 -0.44 -21.27
C ARG A 128 -5.28 -1.94 -21.13
N PHE A 129 -4.11 -2.30 -20.62
CA PHE A 129 -3.66 -3.67 -20.43
C PHE A 129 -3.91 -4.22 -19.02
N PHE A 130 -4.71 -3.52 -18.20
CA PHE A 130 -5.11 -4.05 -16.91
C PHE A 130 -5.74 -5.43 -17.10
N TYR A 131 -5.27 -6.43 -16.37
CA TYR A 131 -5.48 -7.85 -16.70
C TYR A 131 -6.96 -8.31 -16.73
N GLU A 132 -7.87 -7.57 -16.11
CA GLU A 132 -9.32 -7.86 -16.16
C GLU A 132 -10.01 -7.28 -17.40
N ASN A 133 -9.33 -6.40 -18.15
CA ASN A 133 -9.88 -5.83 -19.37
C ASN A 133 -9.96 -6.88 -20.49
N ASN A 134 -11.06 -6.86 -21.24
CA ASN A 134 -11.31 -7.78 -22.35
C ASN A 134 -11.32 -7.03 -23.70
N PHE A 135 -10.37 -6.12 -23.91
CA PHE A 135 -10.24 -5.40 -25.19
C PHE A 135 -9.52 -6.27 -26.21
N PHE A 136 -10.11 -6.49 -27.39
CA PHE A 136 -9.41 -7.17 -28.49
C PHE A 136 -8.30 -6.25 -29.07
N PRO A 137 -7.11 -6.77 -29.40
CA PRO A 137 -6.62 -8.16 -29.27
C PRO A 137 -5.83 -8.45 -27.97
N THR A 138 -5.89 -7.57 -26.97
CA THR A 138 -4.96 -7.55 -25.81
C THR A 138 -5.49 -8.17 -24.53
N GLY A 139 -6.81 -8.39 -24.44
CA GLY A 139 -7.46 -8.99 -23.29
C GLY A 139 -7.22 -10.50 -23.17
N PHE A 140 -7.19 -10.99 -21.94
CA PHE A 140 -7.19 -12.43 -21.69
C PHE A 140 -8.55 -13.04 -22.03
N THR A 141 -8.56 -14.29 -22.49
CA THR A 141 -9.82 -15.05 -22.60
C THR A 141 -10.39 -15.32 -21.20
N ALA A 142 -11.69 -15.65 -21.11
CA ALA A 142 -12.31 -15.97 -19.83
C ALA A 142 -11.60 -17.13 -19.10
N ALA A 143 -11.17 -18.15 -19.83
CA ALA A 143 -10.42 -19.29 -19.28
C ALA A 143 -9.04 -18.87 -18.73
N GLN A 144 -8.34 -18.01 -19.45
CA GLN A 144 -7.06 -17.45 -19.00
C GLN A 144 -7.24 -16.58 -17.75
N LEU A 145 -8.24 -15.70 -17.73
CA LEU A 145 -8.52 -14.84 -16.58
C LEU A 145 -8.90 -15.65 -15.33
N GLN A 146 -9.64 -16.75 -15.50
CA GLN A 146 -9.99 -17.64 -14.39
C GLN A 146 -8.73 -18.27 -13.76
N GLU A 147 -7.75 -18.68 -14.56
CA GLU A 147 -6.48 -19.22 -14.06
C GLU A 147 -5.63 -18.15 -13.33
N ILE A 148 -5.59 -16.93 -13.86
CA ILE A 148 -4.92 -15.80 -13.20
C ILE A 148 -5.56 -15.50 -11.84
N LYS A 149 -6.90 -15.46 -11.76
CA LYS A 149 -7.63 -15.14 -10.51
C LYS A 149 -7.46 -16.18 -9.40
N LYS A 150 -7.06 -17.41 -9.73
CA LYS A 150 -6.72 -18.45 -8.74
C LYS A 150 -5.35 -18.22 -8.08
N GLN A 151 -4.47 -17.42 -8.68
CA GLN A 151 -3.12 -17.26 -8.17
C GLN A 151 -3.11 -16.49 -6.84
N THR A 152 -2.29 -16.97 -5.91
CA THR A 152 -1.99 -16.29 -4.65
C THR A 152 -0.49 -16.14 -4.49
N LEU A 153 -0.05 -15.16 -3.71
CA LEU A 153 1.37 -15.02 -3.37
C LEU A 153 1.90 -16.25 -2.61
N SER A 154 1.05 -16.94 -1.85
CA SER A 154 1.39 -18.22 -1.21
C SER A 154 1.67 -19.33 -2.22
N ALA A 155 0.84 -19.46 -3.26
CA ALA A 155 1.07 -20.42 -4.35
C ALA A 155 2.35 -20.11 -5.13
N LEU A 156 2.65 -18.82 -5.35
CA LEU A 156 3.91 -18.39 -5.98
C LEU A 156 5.11 -18.83 -5.15
N TYR A 157 5.12 -18.56 -3.85
CA TYR A 157 6.22 -18.97 -2.97
C TYR A 157 6.41 -20.49 -2.91
N CYS A 158 5.32 -21.26 -2.83
CA CYS A 158 5.39 -22.72 -2.89
C CYS A 158 6.03 -23.26 -4.17
N ARG A 159 5.93 -22.53 -5.28
CA ARG A 159 6.50 -22.93 -6.58
C ARG A 159 7.94 -22.46 -6.78
N THR A 160 8.30 -21.29 -6.27
CA THR A 160 9.58 -20.64 -6.60
C THR A 160 10.60 -20.67 -5.47
N MET A 161 10.23 -21.13 -4.28
CA MET A 161 11.10 -21.17 -3.11
C MET A 161 11.16 -22.57 -2.50
N ALA A 162 12.24 -22.87 -1.79
CA ALA A 162 12.38 -24.09 -1.01
C ALA A 162 11.56 -24.01 0.30
N VAL A 163 10.23 -24.02 0.20
CA VAL A 163 9.28 -23.99 1.32
C VAL A 163 8.25 -25.11 1.18
N ASN A 164 7.86 -25.71 2.31
CA ASN A 164 6.89 -26.82 2.31
C ASN A 164 5.49 -26.42 2.80
N THR A 165 5.37 -25.30 3.52
CA THR A 165 4.08 -24.83 4.06
C THR A 165 3.93 -23.32 3.95
N MET A 166 2.70 -22.86 3.70
CA MET A 166 2.36 -21.45 3.55
C MET A 166 1.00 -21.13 4.21
N PRO A 167 0.81 -19.91 4.74
CA PRO A 167 -0.52 -19.45 5.14
C PRO A 167 -1.43 -19.32 3.91
N GLU A 168 -2.74 -19.34 4.13
CA GLU A 168 -3.75 -19.14 3.07
C GLU A 168 -3.49 -17.84 2.30
N SER A 169 -3.36 -16.72 3.02
CA SER A 169 -2.87 -15.46 2.47
C SER A 169 -1.46 -15.19 2.98
N ALA A 170 -0.52 -14.90 2.07
CA ALA A 170 0.84 -14.50 2.44
C ALA A 170 0.89 -13.18 3.27
N PHE A 171 -0.21 -12.42 3.31
CA PHE A 171 -0.36 -11.21 4.12
C PHE A 171 -0.99 -11.47 5.49
N ASP A 172 -1.46 -12.69 5.77
CA ASP A 172 -1.99 -13.03 7.09
C ASP A 172 -0.92 -12.86 8.16
N SER A 173 -1.29 -12.21 9.27
CA SER A 173 -0.40 -12.08 10.42
C SER A 173 -0.19 -13.44 11.08
N PRO A 174 1.07 -13.84 11.35
CA PRO A 174 1.35 -15.07 12.09
C PRO A 174 0.72 -15.11 13.51
N LEU A 175 0.33 -13.95 14.06
CA LEU A 175 -0.34 -13.85 15.37
C LEU A 175 -1.79 -14.34 15.37
N THR A 176 -2.42 -14.46 14.20
CA THR A 176 -3.81 -14.90 14.10
C THR A 176 -4.00 -16.36 14.48
N GLY A 177 -2.90 -17.12 14.64
CA GLY A 177 -2.95 -18.55 14.94
C GLY A 177 -3.49 -19.41 13.79
N LYS A 178 -3.73 -18.80 12.61
CA LYS A 178 -4.16 -19.53 11.41
C LYS A 178 -3.12 -20.59 11.05
N GLN A 179 -3.60 -21.81 10.85
CA GLN A 179 -2.74 -22.92 10.49
C GLN A 179 -2.15 -22.72 9.08
N ARG A 180 -0.86 -23.00 8.93
CA ARG A 180 -0.19 -23.04 7.62
C ARG A 180 -0.57 -24.35 6.92
N LYS A 181 -0.83 -24.28 5.62
CA LYS A 181 -1.19 -25.43 4.80
C LYS A 181 0.03 -25.95 4.03
N PRO A 182 0.12 -27.25 3.73
CA PRO A 182 1.18 -27.79 2.88
C PRO A 182 1.09 -27.23 1.47
N CYS A 183 2.23 -27.09 0.80
CA CYS A 183 2.30 -26.52 -0.55
C CYS A 183 1.50 -27.30 -1.60
N THR A 184 1.21 -28.57 -1.36
CA THR A 184 0.32 -29.39 -2.20
C THR A 184 -1.12 -28.87 -2.26
N MET A 185 -1.55 -28.06 -1.30
CA MET A 185 -2.88 -27.42 -1.29
C MET A 185 -2.93 -26.08 -2.06
N PHE A 186 -1.81 -25.62 -2.61
CA PHE A 186 -1.74 -24.38 -3.40
C PHE A 186 -1.47 -24.73 -4.88
N PRO A 187 -2.50 -25.14 -5.64
CA PRO A 187 -2.33 -25.37 -7.06
C PRO A 187 -1.95 -24.04 -7.71
N GLY A 188 -0.85 -24.00 -8.43
CA GLY A 188 -0.52 -22.81 -9.20
C GLY A 188 -1.13 -22.84 -10.60
N LEU A 189 -0.73 -21.87 -11.40
CA LEU A 189 -1.28 -21.58 -12.73
C LEU A 189 -1.31 -22.79 -13.66
N ASP A 190 -2.48 -23.12 -14.21
CA ASP A 190 -2.65 -24.00 -15.38
C ASP A 190 -2.49 -23.18 -16.67
N LEU A 191 -1.54 -23.57 -17.51
CA LEU A 191 -1.20 -22.87 -18.76
C LEU A 191 -1.91 -23.44 -19.99
N LYS A 192 -2.74 -24.49 -19.86
CA LYS A 192 -3.53 -25.04 -20.98
C LYS A 192 -4.33 -23.99 -21.74
N PRO A 193 -4.97 -22.98 -21.10
CA PRO A 193 -5.70 -21.93 -21.83
C PRO A 193 -4.84 -21.02 -22.73
N TRP A 194 -3.51 -21.09 -22.63
CA TRP A 194 -2.58 -20.34 -23.50
C TRP A 194 -2.07 -21.15 -24.69
N VAL A 195 -2.35 -22.45 -24.73
CA VAL A 195 -1.92 -23.30 -25.85
C VAL A 195 -2.68 -22.87 -27.11
N LYS A 196 -1.94 -22.36 -28.10
CA LYS A 196 -2.50 -22.08 -29.42
C LYS A 196 -2.52 -23.38 -30.22
N VAL A 197 -3.72 -23.81 -30.62
CA VAL A 197 -3.84 -24.89 -31.62
C VAL A 197 -3.40 -24.31 -32.96
N TYR A 198 -2.24 -24.74 -33.45
CA TYR A 198 -1.79 -24.43 -34.79
C TYR A 198 -2.77 -25.06 -35.78
N ASN A 199 -3.47 -24.24 -36.57
CA ASN A 199 -4.29 -24.70 -37.68
C ASN A 199 -3.52 -24.43 -38.99
N PRO A 200 -2.88 -25.44 -39.61
CA PRO A 200 -2.11 -25.27 -40.84
C PRO A 200 -2.96 -24.83 -42.05
N TYR A 201 -4.30 -24.86 -41.94
CA TYR A 201 -5.22 -24.52 -43.02
C TYR A 201 -5.84 -23.13 -42.90
N ARG A 202 -5.53 -22.35 -41.86
CA ARG A 202 -6.19 -21.05 -41.57
C ARG A 202 -5.69 -19.87 -42.43
N GLY A 203 -5.13 -20.14 -43.60
CA GLY A 203 -4.57 -19.14 -44.53
C GLY A 203 -4.62 -19.51 -46.01
N LYS A 204 -5.40 -20.51 -46.41
CA LYS A 204 -5.72 -20.77 -47.84
C LYS A 204 -7.11 -20.18 -48.14
N LYS A 205 -7.16 -18.89 -48.45
CA LYS A 205 -8.25 -18.28 -49.21
C LYS A 205 -7.63 -17.42 -50.29
#